data_AF-A0A6V7J1L0-F1
#
_entry.id   AF-A0A6V7J1L0-F1
#
_cell.length_a   1.000
_cell.length_b   1.000
_cell.length_c   1.000
_cell.angle_alpha   90.00
_cell.angle_beta   90.00
_cell.angle_gamma   90.00
#
_symmetry.space_group_name_H-M   'P 1'
#
loop_
_entity.id
_entity.type
_entity.pdbx_description
1 polymer ?
#
loop_
_entity_poly.entity_id
_entity_poly.type
_entity_poly.pdbx_seq_one_letter_code
_entity_poly.pdbx_strand_id
1 'polypeptide(L)'
;ERNVECVRAAKDERVREIRNAVELMIARLDSQLKSKLLTLMGQKSALTLESEQLEALLQEIEHQLHTCTRSELITKSAELSRMIHQVRKKPMTSFVSAPVPADFHSEVVPGYDSATFAMQNFTQLQLKADPVYSAPLHVNGLCWRLKVYPDGNGVVRGTYLSVFLELSAGLPETS
;
A
#
# COMPACT_ATOMS: atom_id res chain seq x y z
N GLU A 1 31.73 -38.02 -32.15
CA GLU A 1 31.06 -38.39 -30.89
C GLU A 1 31.47 -37.51 -29.72
N ARG A 2 32.74 -37.46 -29.32
CA ARG A 2 33.25 -36.62 -28.22
C ARG A 2 32.80 -35.14 -28.23
N ASN A 3 32.81 -34.48 -29.40
CA ASN A 3 32.33 -33.09 -29.50
C ASN A 3 30.82 -32.96 -29.20
N VAL A 4 30.01 -33.94 -29.62
CA VAL A 4 28.57 -33.98 -29.35
C VAL A 4 28.32 -34.15 -27.85
N GLU A 5 29.11 -34.97 -27.17
CA GLU A 5 29.04 -35.14 -25.71
C GLU A 5 29.46 -33.87 -24.97
N CYS A 6 30.53 -33.20 -25.39
CA CYS A 6 30.95 -31.92 -24.80
C CYS A 6 29.86 -30.85 -24.92
N VAL A 7 29.22 -30.72 -26.09
CA VAL A 7 28.11 -29.78 -26.30
C VAL A 7 26.90 -30.12 -25.42
N ARG A 8 26.56 -31.41 -25.29
CA ARG A 8 25.48 -31.84 -24.38
C ARG A 8 25.80 -31.51 -22.92
N ALA A 9 27.00 -31.83 -22.46
CA ALA A 9 27.44 -31.53 -21.10
C ALA A 9 27.41 -30.02 -20.81
N ALA A 10 27.88 -29.18 -21.74
CA ALA A 10 27.86 -27.73 -21.58
C ALA A 10 26.42 -27.17 -21.50
N LYS A 11 25.49 -27.71 -22.29
CA LYS A 11 24.07 -27.37 -22.17
C LYS A 11 23.52 -27.78 -20.79
N ASP A 12 23.79 -29.00 -20.35
CA ASP A 12 23.27 -29.52 -19.08
C ASP A 12 23.81 -28.74 -17.88
N GLU A 13 25.06 -28.26 -17.96
CA GLU A 13 25.64 -27.31 -16.99
C GLU A 13 24.82 -26.02 -16.91
N ARG A 14 24.55 -25.38 -18.06
CA ARG A 14 23.77 -24.14 -18.12
C ARG A 14 22.34 -24.33 -17.62
N VAL A 15 21.72 -25.46 -17.93
CA VAL A 15 20.40 -25.80 -17.39
C VAL A 15 20.44 -25.92 -15.87
N ARG A 16 21.50 -26.51 -15.31
CA ARG A 16 21.67 -26.64 -13.85
C ARG A 16 21.87 -25.30 -13.18
N GLU A 17 22.70 -24.42 -13.76
CA GLU A 17 22.91 -23.04 -13.29
C GLU A 17 21.59 -22.27 -13.25
N ILE A 18 20.80 -22.32 -14.33
CA ILE A 18 19.49 -21.65 -14.39
C ILE A 18 18.53 -22.17 -13.32
N ARG A 19 18.46 -23.50 -13.15
CA ARG A 19 17.60 -24.12 -12.13
C ARG A 19 17.98 -23.65 -10.72
N ASN A 20 19.27 -23.69 -10.40
CA ASN A 20 19.77 -23.24 -9.11
C ASN A 20 19.46 -21.75 -8.85
N ALA A 21 19.65 -20.89 -9.86
CA ALA A 21 19.30 -19.47 -9.74
C ALA A 21 17.80 -19.27 -9.45
N VAL A 22 16.93 -19.98 -10.17
CA VAL A 22 15.46 -19.92 -9.96
C VAL A 22 15.07 -20.45 -8.57
N GLU A 23 15.67 -21.53 -8.10
CA GLU A 23 15.44 -22.07 -6.76
C GLU A 23 15.81 -21.07 -5.66
N LEU A 24 16.96 -20.38 -5.81
CA LEU A 24 17.35 -19.31 -4.88
C LEU A 24 16.37 -18.13 -4.88
N MET A 25 15.84 -17.77 -6.05
CA MET A 25 14.84 -16.71 -6.18
C MET A 25 13.52 -17.09 -5.49
N ILE A 26 13.06 -18.34 -5.65
CA ILE A 26 11.88 -18.87 -4.94
C ILE A 26 12.10 -18.82 -3.43
N ALA A 27 13.25 -19.29 -2.95
CA ALA A 27 13.57 -19.27 -1.52
C ALA A 27 13.54 -17.86 -0.91
N ARG A 28 13.94 -16.84 -1.68
CA ARG A 28 13.84 -15.43 -1.27
C ARG A 28 12.41 -14.93 -1.22
N LEU A 29 11.56 -15.33 -2.17
CA LEU A 29 10.13 -15.00 -2.12
C LEU A 29 9.45 -15.62 -0.90
N ASP A 30 9.76 -16.87 -0.58
CA ASP A 30 9.27 -17.54 0.63
C ASP A 30 9.72 -16.85 1.91
N SER A 31 10.98 -16.40 1.94
CA SER A 31 11.52 -15.62 3.06
C SER A 31 10.79 -14.28 3.23
N GLN A 32 10.52 -13.56 2.13
CA GLN A 32 9.72 -12.34 2.14
C GLN A 32 8.31 -12.60 2.66
N LEU A 33 7.66 -13.69 2.21
CA LEU A 33 6.32 -14.06 2.66
C LEU A 33 6.31 -14.30 4.17
N LYS A 34 7.25 -15.12 4.66
CA LYS A 34 7.37 -15.40 6.10
C LYS A 34 7.57 -14.14 6.92
N SER A 35 8.43 -13.22 6.46
CA SER A 35 8.67 -11.94 7.14
C SER A 35 7.39 -11.07 7.19
N LYS A 36 6.71 -10.91 6.05
CA LYS A 36 5.44 -10.15 5.97
C LYS A 36 4.37 -10.74 6.89
N LEU A 37 4.20 -12.07 6.88
CA LEU A 37 3.23 -12.75 7.75
C LEU A 37 3.56 -12.57 9.23
N LEU A 38 4.84 -12.67 9.62
CA LEU A 38 5.26 -12.41 11.00
C LEU A 38 4.92 -10.99 11.45
N THR A 39 5.16 -9.99 10.60
CA THR A 39 4.78 -8.60 10.88
C THR A 39 3.27 -8.46 11.03
N LEU A 40 2.48 -9.02 10.11
CA LEU A 40 1.01 -8.96 10.17
C LEU A 40 0.46 -9.68 11.41
N MET A 41 1.01 -10.84 11.77
CA MET A 41 0.63 -11.56 12.98
C MET A 41 0.94 -10.74 14.23
N GLY A 42 2.13 -10.11 14.30
CA GLY A 42 2.49 -9.23 15.40
C GLY A 42 1.56 -8.03 15.52
N GLN A 43 1.23 -7.38 14.40
CA GLN A 43 0.25 -6.28 14.35
C GLN A 43 -1.14 -6.76 14.82
N LYS A 44 -1.62 -7.91 14.32
CA LYS A 44 -2.89 -8.51 14.74
C LYS A 44 -2.92 -8.79 16.24
N SER A 45 -1.89 -9.44 16.78
CA SER A 45 -1.81 -9.75 18.21
C SER A 45 -1.83 -8.50 19.09
N ALA A 46 -1.13 -7.44 18.68
CA ALA A 46 -1.17 -6.16 19.40
C ALA A 46 -2.57 -5.54 19.40
N LEU A 47 -3.26 -5.53 18.25
CA LEU A 47 -4.64 -5.05 18.15
C LEU A 47 -5.61 -5.90 18.98
N THR A 48 -5.47 -7.22 18.96
CA THR A 48 -6.31 -8.13 19.77
C THR A 48 -6.15 -7.84 21.26
N LEU A 49 -4.91 -7.74 21.75
CA LEU A 49 -4.64 -7.46 23.16
C LEU A 49 -5.23 -6.11 23.61
N GLU A 50 -5.09 -5.08 22.78
CA GLU A 50 -5.67 -3.77 23.07
C GLU A 50 -7.21 -3.79 23.03
N SER A 51 -7.83 -4.54 22.12
CA SER A 51 -9.28 -4.75 22.09
C SER A 51 -9.78 -5.41 23.37
N GLU A 52 -9.12 -6.49 23.80
CA GLU A 52 -9.45 -7.20 25.04
C GLU A 52 -9.30 -6.29 26.27
N GLN A 53 -8.27 -5.45 26.32
CA GLN A 53 -8.10 -4.46 27.41
C GLN A 53 -9.23 -3.43 27.44
N LEU A 54 -9.67 -2.94 26.28
CA LEU A 54 -10.78 -2.00 26.19
C LEU A 54 -12.10 -2.65 26.59
N GLU A 55 -12.35 -3.89 26.17
CA GLU A 55 -13.53 -4.67 26.57
C GLU A 55 -13.56 -4.91 28.08
N ALA A 56 -12.44 -5.30 28.68
CA ALA A 56 -12.35 -5.50 30.12
C ALA A 56 -12.61 -4.20 30.90
N LEU A 57 -12.06 -3.08 30.44
CA LEU A 57 -12.30 -1.77 31.07
C LEU A 57 -13.78 -1.34 30.93
N LEU A 58 -14.40 -1.58 29.78
CA LEU A 58 -15.83 -1.30 29.58
C LEU A 58 -16.69 -2.14 30.53
N GLN A 59 -16.42 -3.45 30.64
CA GLN A 59 -17.13 -4.33 31.56
C GLN A 59 -16.99 -3.88 33.02
N GLU A 60 -15.80 -3.44 33.45
CA GLU A 60 -15.59 -2.92 34.80
C GLU A 60 -16.39 -1.63 35.04
N ILE A 61 -16.38 -0.69 34.09
CA ILE A 61 -17.16 0.55 34.20
C ILE A 61 -18.67 0.24 34.27
N GLU A 62 -19.16 -0.65 33.41
CA GLU A 62 -20.55 -1.09 33.42
C GLU A 62 -20.91 -1.76 34.75
N HIS A 63 -20.06 -2.65 35.25
CA HIS A 63 -20.28 -3.33 36.53
C HIS A 63 -20.39 -2.33 37.69
N GLN A 64 -19.46 -1.38 37.78
CA GLN A 64 -19.49 -0.35 38.82
C GLN A 64 -20.74 0.53 38.72
N LEU A 65 -21.21 0.84 37.51
CA LEU A 65 -22.41 1.63 37.28
C LEU A 65 -23.69 0.91 37.73
N HIS A 66 -23.74 -0.41 37.60
CA HIS A 66 -24.91 -1.22 37.99
C HIS A 66 -24.91 -1.63 39.47
N THR A 67 -23.75 -1.72 40.12
CA THR A 67 -23.62 -2.22 41.50
C THR A 67 -23.47 -1.14 42.57
N CYS A 68 -22.92 0.04 42.22
CA CYS A 68 -22.72 1.12 43.18
C CYS A 68 -24.02 1.91 43.44
N THR A 69 -24.20 2.35 44.69
CA THR A 69 -25.27 3.28 45.05
C THR A 69 -25.01 4.67 44.47
N ARG A 70 -26.04 5.54 44.41
CA ARG A 70 -25.89 6.93 43.91
C ARG A 70 -24.78 7.72 44.62
N SER A 71 -24.63 7.58 45.94
CA SER A 71 -23.62 8.32 46.71
C SER A 71 -22.20 7.85 46.39
N GLU A 72 -22.01 6.55 46.23
CA GLU A 72 -20.73 5.96 45.83
C GLU A 72 -20.35 6.35 44.40
N LEU A 73 -21.32 6.38 43.48
CA LEU A 73 -21.10 6.84 42.10
C LEU A 73 -20.70 8.31 42.04
N ILE A 74 -21.34 9.18 42.82
CA ILE A 74 -20.95 10.60 42.89
C ILE A 74 -19.49 10.72 43.34
N THR A 75 -19.09 9.92 44.33
CA THR A 75 -17.72 9.92 44.87
C THR A 75 -16.69 9.39 43.86
N LYS A 76 -17.03 8.31 43.13
CA LYS A 76 -16.16 7.67 42.11
C LYS A 76 -16.19 8.34 40.73
N SER A 77 -17.13 9.27 40.49
CA SER A 77 -17.36 9.89 39.18
C SER A 77 -16.13 10.53 38.54
N ALA A 78 -15.26 11.15 39.35
CA ALA A 78 -14.02 11.77 38.90
C ALA A 78 -12.99 10.74 38.43
N GLU A 79 -12.95 9.57 39.04
CA GLU A 79 -12.06 8.47 38.67
C GLU A 79 -12.53 7.79 37.39
N LEU A 80 -13.81 7.44 37.30
CA LEU A 80 -14.44 6.88 36.10
C LEU A 80 -14.23 7.79 34.87
N SER A 81 -14.45 9.10 35.05
CA SER A 81 -14.23 10.09 34.00
C SER A 81 -12.76 10.17 33.57
N ARG A 82 -11.82 10.01 34.51
CA ARG A 82 -10.39 9.99 34.23
C ARG A 82 -10.00 8.76 33.41
N MET A 83 -10.51 7.57 33.75
CA MET A 83 -10.26 6.34 33.01
C MET A 83 -10.78 6.46 31.56
N ILE A 84 -12.00 6.93 31.36
CA ILE A 84 -12.59 7.16 30.03
C ILE A 84 -11.78 8.19 29.24
N HIS A 85 -11.35 9.28 29.89
CA HIS A 85 -10.54 10.31 29.24
C HIS A 85 -9.17 9.80 28.81
N GLN A 86 -8.54 8.93 29.61
CA GLN A 86 -7.24 8.33 29.28
C GLN A 86 -7.32 7.43 28.05
N VAL A 87 -8.40 6.64 27.92
CA VAL A 87 -8.68 5.85 26.70
C VAL A 87 -8.85 6.76 25.49
N ARG A 88 -9.64 7.83 25.61
CA ARG A 88 -9.89 8.79 24.53
C ARG A 88 -8.64 9.58 24.11
N LYS A 89 -7.66 9.73 25.00
CA LYS A 89 -6.40 10.41 24.72
C LYS A 89 -5.41 9.56 23.93
N LYS A 90 -5.55 8.22 23.88
CA LYS A 90 -4.72 7.39 23.00
C LYS A 90 -5.01 7.82 21.54
N PRO A 91 -4.02 8.38 20.81
CA PRO A 91 -4.24 8.88 19.46
C PRO A 91 -4.73 7.76 18.53
N MET A 92 -5.63 8.08 17.60
CA MET A 92 -6.06 7.09 16.59
C MET A 92 -4.88 6.52 15.80
N THR A 93 -3.84 7.33 15.61
CA THR A 93 -2.59 6.95 14.93
C THR A 93 -1.82 5.86 15.65
N SER A 94 -2.03 5.65 16.95
CA SER A 94 -1.45 4.53 17.69
C SER A 94 -2.12 3.19 17.36
N PHE A 95 -3.31 3.21 16.74
CA PHE A 95 -4.02 2.01 16.28
C PHE A 95 -3.79 1.71 14.80
N VAL A 96 -3.18 2.63 14.05
CA VAL A 96 -2.88 2.47 12.62
C VAL A 96 -1.47 1.91 12.49
N SER A 97 -1.37 0.60 12.28
CA SER A 97 -0.10 0.01 11.86
C SER A 97 0.22 0.42 10.42
N ALA A 98 1.51 0.62 10.13
CA ALA A 98 1.94 0.84 8.76
C ALA A 98 1.50 -0.37 7.90
N PRO A 99 0.86 -0.13 6.74
CA PRO A 99 0.41 -1.20 5.87
C PRO A 99 1.61 -2.02 5.40
N VAL A 100 1.49 -3.34 5.45
CA VAL A 100 2.50 -4.24 4.88
C VAL A 100 2.25 -4.31 3.37
N PRO A 101 3.21 -3.91 2.50
CA PRO A 101 3.00 -3.94 1.06
C PRO A 101 2.65 -5.35 0.58
N ALA A 102 1.65 -5.47 -0.30
CA ALA A 102 1.28 -6.75 -0.90
C ALA A 102 2.30 -7.21 -1.96
N ASP A 103 3.06 -6.27 -2.52
CA ASP A 103 4.02 -6.54 -3.58
C ASP A 103 5.23 -7.33 -3.06
N PHE A 104 5.73 -8.21 -3.94
CA PHE A 104 6.97 -8.95 -3.76
C PHE A 104 8.00 -8.43 -4.73
N HIS A 105 9.25 -8.37 -4.28
CA HIS A 105 10.33 -7.99 -5.17
C HIS A 105 10.58 -9.11 -6.19
N SER A 106 10.41 -8.82 -7.48
CA SER A 106 10.76 -9.71 -8.58
C SER A 106 12.18 -9.42 -9.06
N GLU A 107 13.04 -10.43 -9.08
CA GLU A 107 14.41 -10.28 -9.60
C GLU A 107 14.48 -10.40 -11.14
N VAL A 108 13.41 -10.90 -11.79
CA VAL A 108 13.34 -11.03 -13.26
C VAL A 108 12.61 -9.86 -13.90
N VAL A 109 11.58 -9.36 -13.23
CA VAL A 109 10.71 -8.31 -13.76
C VAL A 109 11.10 -7.01 -13.06
N PRO A 110 11.59 -6.00 -13.79
CA PRO A 110 11.88 -4.69 -13.22
C PRO A 110 10.66 -4.14 -12.46
N GLY A 111 10.91 -3.36 -11.41
CA GLY A 111 9.84 -2.68 -10.69
C GLY A 111 9.05 -1.76 -11.61
N TYR A 112 7.75 -1.63 -11.34
CA TYR A 112 6.93 -0.63 -12.01
C TYR A 112 7.27 0.76 -11.47
N ASP A 113 7.50 1.70 -12.37
CA ASP A 113 7.51 3.11 -12.02
C ASP A 113 6.07 3.63 -11.89
N SER A 114 5.85 4.49 -10.91
CA SER A 114 4.54 5.08 -10.67
C SER A 114 4.66 6.56 -10.33
N ALA A 115 3.63 7.32 -10.70
CA ALA A 115 3.45 8.70 -10.32
C ALA A 115 1.98 8.95 -9.99
N THR A 116 1.73 9.77 -8.97
CA THR A 116 0.37 10.19 -8.60
C THR A 116 0.14 11.63 -9.03
N PHE A 117 -0.96 11.85 -9.76
CA PHE A 117 -1.40 13.18 -10.13
C PHE A 117 -2.67 13.53 -9.35
N ALA A 118 -2.55 14.47 -8.41
CA ALA A 118 -3.70 15.01 -7.68
C ALA A 118 -4.20 16.28 -8.38
N MET A 119 -5.40 16.22 -8.94
CA MET A 119 -6.03 17.39 -9.56
C MET A 119 -6.73 18.24 -8.50
N GLN A 120 -6.28 19.49 -8.35
CA GLN A 120 -6.85 20.44 -7.41
C GLN A 120 -7.91 21.32 -8.10
N ASN A 121 -8.92 21.78 -7.35
CA ASN A 121 -9.98 22.66 -7.85
C ASN A 121 -10.72 22.12 -9.07
N PHE A 122 -11.08 20.82 -9.05
CA PHE A 122 -11.68 20.10 -10.17
C PHE A 122 -12.83 20.86 -10.86
N THR A 123 -13.79 21.39 -10.10
CA THR A 123 -14.94 22.12 -10.66
C THR A 123 -14.53 23.34 -11.49
N GLN A 124 -13.50 24.08 -11.07
CA GLN A 124 -13.01 25.24 -11.83
C GLN A 124 -12.32 24.79 -13.13
N LEU A 125 -11.58 23.69 -13.08
CA LEU A 125 -10.91 23.13 -14.25
C LEU A 125 -11.92 22.54 -15.25
N GLN A 126 -12.99 21.92 -14.75
CA GLN A 126 -14.11 21.45 -15.57
C GLN A 126 -14.79 22.60 -16.31
N LEU A 127 -15.10 23.70 -15.62
CA LEU A 127 -15.72 24.88 -16.26
C LEU A 127 -14.82 25.54 -17.32
N LYS A 128 -13.49 25.47 -17.15
CA LYS A 128 -12.54 25.98 -18.16
C LYS A 128 -12.48 25.09 -19.42
N ALA A 129 -12.77 23.79 -19.28
CA ALA A 129 -12.73 22.78 -20.34
C ALA A 129 -11.37 22.62 -21.09
N ASP A 130 -10.30 23.19 -20.55
CA ASP A 130 -8.93 23.04 -21.06
C ASP A 130 -8.28 21.73 -20.57
N PRO A 131 -7.36 21.13 -21.36
CA PRO A 131 -6.58 19.99 -20.90
C PRO A 131 -5.61 20.37 -19.78
N VAL A 132 -5.53 19.50 -18.78
CA VAL A 132 -4.64 19.60 -17.63
C VAL A 132 -3.58 18.50 -17.72
N TYR A 133 -2.33 18.83 -17.43
CA TYR A 133 -1.21 17.92 -17.54
C TYR A 133 -0.62 17.58 -16.17
N SER A 134 -0.24 16.32 -15.96
CA SER A 134 0.55 15.96 -14.79
C SER A 134 2.00 16.41 -14.93
N ALA A 135 2.73 16.37 -13.82
CA ALA A 135 4.19 16.37 -13.87
C ALA A 135 4.69 15.17 -14.72
N PRO A 136 5.82 15.33 -15.43
CA PRO A 136 6.41 14.25 -16.22
C PRO A 136 7.01 13.14 -15.35
N LEU A 137 6.75 11.90 -15.73
CA LEU A 137 7.36 10.68 -15.20
C LEU A 137 8.47 10.23 -16.16
N HIS A 138 9.73 10.30 -15.71
CA HIS A 138 10.90 9.93 -16.49
C HIS A 138 11.31 8.49 -16.16
N VAL A 139 11.23 7.59 -17.15
CA VAL A 139 11.46 6.15 -16.96
C VAL A 139 12.17 5.58 -18.19
N ASN A 140 13.33 4.96 -17.98
CA ASN A 140 14.09 4.29 -19.05
C ASN A 140 14.33 5.16 -20.30
N GLY A 141 14.61 6.46 -20.11
CA GLY A 141 14.82 7.41 -21.21
C GLY A 141 13.54 7.87 -21.91
N LEU A 142 12.36 7.48 -21.41
CA LEU A 142 11.05 7.93 -21.86
C LEU A 142 10.48 8.94 -20.86
N CYS A 143 9.69 9.89 -21.37
CA CYS A 143 9.00 10.90 -20.57
C CYS A 143 7.49 10.79 -20.77
N TRP A 144 6.81 10.25 -19.77
CA TRP A 144 5.36 10.04 -19.77
C TRP A 144 4.64 11.12 -18.97
N ARG A 145 3.43 11.49 -19.36
CA ARG A 145 2.55 12.34 -18.53
C ARG A 145 1.10 12.00 -18.76
N LEU A 146 0.25 12.30 -17.78
CA LEU A 146 -1.19 12.28 -17.96
C LEU A 146 -1.63 13.58 -18.62
N LYS A 147 -2.51 13.45 -19.61
CA LYS A 147 -3.26 14.54 -20.22
C LYS A 147 -4.74 14.31 -19.90
N VAL A 148 -5.32 15.18 -19.10
CA VAL A 148 -6.66 15.02 -18.54
C VAL A 148 -7.56 16.12 -19.06
N TYR A 149 -8.76 15.76 -19.51
CA TYR A 149 -9.82 16.70 -19.86
C TYR A 149 -10.91 16.61 -18.80
N PRO A 150 -10.96 17.54 -17.84
CA PRO A 150 -11.90 17.49 -16.72
C PRO A 150 -13.37 17.46 -17.15
N ASP A 151 -13.69 18.13 -18.27
CA ASP A 151 -15.02 18.15 -18.89
C ASP A 151 -15.16 17.16 -20.06
N GLY A 152 -14.22 16.23 -20.22
CA GLY A 152 -14.24 15.26 -21.31
C GLY A 152 -13.75 15.78 -22.66
N ASN A 153 -13.47 14.85 -23.58
CA ASN A 153 -12.92 15.13 -24.89
C ASN A 153 -13.81 14.58 -26.01
N GLY A 154 -13.94 15.33 -27.12
CA GLY A 154 -14.73 14.90 -28.28
C GLY A 154 -16.21 14.65 -27.96
N VAL A 155 -16.74 13.52 -28.42
CA VAL A 155 -18.17 13.17 -28.34
C VAL A 155 -18.69 12.93 -26.91
N VAL A 156 -17.78 12.77 -25.93
CA VAL A 156 -18.13 12.54 -24.52
C VAL A 156 -17.97 13.78 -23.64
N ARG A 157 -17.71 14.95 -24.24
CA ARG A 157 -17.59 16.22 -23.52
C ARG A 157 -18.89 16.57 -22.79
N GLY A 158 -18.77 17.07 -21.56
CA GLY A 158 -19.88 17.38 -20.65
C GLY A 158 -20.44 16.17 -19.89
N THR A 159 -20.02 14.94 -20.24
CA THR A 159 -20.59 13.70 -19.68
C THR A 159 -19.58 12.92 -18.85
N TYR A 160 -18.34 12.77 -19.33
CA TYR A 160 -17.32 11.95 -18.67
C TYR A 160 -15.95 12.64 -18.66
N LEU A 161 -15.18 12.43 -17.59
CA LEU A 161 -13.74 12.73 -17.55
C LEU A 161 -13.01 11.91 -18.63
N SER A 162 -12.08 12.52 -19.36
CA SER A 162 -11.19 11.79 -20.27
C SER A 162 -9.74 11.89 -19.81
N VAL A 163 -9.05 10.75 -19.71
CA VAL A 163 -7.65 10.65 -19.28
C VAL A 163 -6.85 9.92 -20.35
N PHE A 164 -5.73 10.52 -20.77
CA PHE A 164 -4.79 9.93 -21.73
C PHE A 164 -3.41 9.83 -21.08
N LEU A 165 -2.71 8.73 -21.37
CA LEU A 165 -1.28 8.62 -21.13
C LEU A 165 -0.54 9.08 -22.39
N GLU A 166 0.26 10.12 -22.27
CA GLU A 166 0.98 10.73 -23.38
C GLU A 166 2.48 10.50 -23.22
N LEU A 167 3.12 9.94 -24.24
CA LEU A 167 4.58 9.93 -24.37
C LEU A 167 5.02 11.29 -24.92
N SER A 168 5.61 12.12 -24.06
CA SER A 168 6.01 13.50 -24.40
C SER A 168 7.43 13.63 -24.93
N ALA A 169 8.30 12.68 -24.60
CA ALA A 169 9.64 12.52 -25.17
C ALA A 169 10.09 11.06 -25.08
N GLY A 170 10.96 10.63 -25.98
CA GLY A 170 11.54 9.28 -25.98
C GLY A 170 13.03 9.30 -26.34
N LEU A 171 13.59 8.12 -26.56
CA LEU A 171 14.96 7.99 -27.03
C LEU A 171 15.12 8.67 -28.40
N PRO A 172 16.21 9.41 -28.64
CA PRO A 172 16.50 9.94 -29.97
C PRO A 172 16.57 8.78 -30.96
N GLU A 173 16.04 8.97 -32.18
CA GLU A 173 16.18 7.96 -33.23
C GLU A 173 17.67 7.66 -33.43
N THR A 174 18.04 6.39 -33.26
CA THR A 174 19.40 5.93 -33.51
C THR A 174 19.66 6.10 -35.01
N SER A 175 20.56 7.02 -35.36
CA SER A 175 21.09 7.21 -36.73
C SER A 175 21.99 6.05 -37.15
#